data_AF-A0A5K3EFC6-F1
#
_entry.id   AF-A0A5K3EFC6-F1
#
_cell.length_a   1.000
_cell.length_b   1.000
_cell.length_c   1.000
_cell.angle_alpha   90.00
_cell.angle_beta   90.00
_cell.angle_gamma   90.00
#
_symmetry.space_group_name_H-M   'P 1'
#
loop_
_entity.id
_entity.type
_entity.pdbx_description
1 polymer ?
#
loop_
_entity_poly.entity_id
_entity_poly.type
_entity_poly.pdbx_seq_one_letter_code
_entity_poly.pdbx_strand_id
1 'polypeptide(L)'
;MGRKLIKELPVLAGNKQKIYLLYEIEPSKLLAANTLFAGEAGVDGEFVAMLRTACLKYIQDKAEVASHILDPLARRNSSYASVEELHRFISNAKLCTVPLTQDDVKTVLDALMYGGELEMKQSAAVSLNGEVTDPNVDDTKSFLYRLAPRTPSLAFLSRIPCIITLGRKRSRTGGVVCPAGCPYFAAFLDTENSSVPNANKTNE
;
A
#
# COMPACT_ATOMS: atom_id res chain seq x y z
N MET A 1 -35.69 -26.70 -19.80
CA MET A 1 -34.24 -26.41 -19.76
C MET A 1 -34.01 -25.01 -20.34
N GLY A 2 -33.99 -23.97 -19.50
CA GLY A 2 -33.84 -22.59 -19.96
C GLY A 2 -32.39 -22.27 -20.31
N ARG A 3 -32.13 -21.79 -21.53
CA ARG A 3 -30.79 -21.39 -21.98
C ARG A 3 -30.41 -20.06 -21.30
N LYS A 4 -29.36 -20.04 -20.49
CA LYS A 4 -28.82 -18.81 -19.90
C LYS A 4 -28.06 -18.04 -20.99
N LEU A 5 -28.72 -17.07 -21.60
CA LEU A 5 -28.15 -16.26 -22.71
C LEU A 5 -27.48 -14.97 -22.23
N ILE A 6 -27.92 -14.43 -21.10
CA ILE A 6 -27.52 -13.11 -20.60
C ILE A 6 -27.09 -13.25 -19.13
N LYS A 7 -26.00 -12.58 -18.77
CA LYS A 7 -25.53 -12.41 -17.39
C LYS A 7 -25.46 -10.93 -17.03
N GLU A 8 -25.78 -10.62 -15.77
CA GLU A 8 -25.64 -9.28 -15.20
C GLU A 8 -24.25 -9.19 -14.54
N LEU A 9 -23.55 -8.08 -14.76
CA LEU A 9 -22.26 -7.81 -14.13
C LEU A 9 -22.45 -6.93 -12.89
N PRO A 10 -21.72 -7.22 -11.79
CA PRO A 10 -21.68 -6.32 -10.64
C PRO A 10 -21.03 -5.00 -11.06
N VAL A 11 -21.67 -3.89 -10.70
CA VAL A 11 -21.26 -2.55 -11.08
C VAL A 11 -20.55 -1.91 -9.89
N LEU A 12 -19.42 -1.24 -10.13
CA LEU A 12 -18.65 -0.55 -9.10
C LEU A 12 -19.54 0.38 -8.26
N ALA A 13 -19.35 0.36 -6.94
CA ALA A 13 -20.07 1.20 -6.00
C ALA A 13 -20.05 2.68 -6.43
N GLY A 14 -21.23 3.22 -6.80
CA GLY A 14 -21.40 4.61 -7.25
C GLY A 14 -22.05 4.77 -8.63
N ASN A 15 -22.01 3.74 -9.48
CA ASN A 15 -22.69 3.76 -10.78
C ASN A 15 -24.07 3.08 -10.71
N LYS A 16 -25.14 3.81 -11.07
CA LYS A 16 -26.53 3.30 -11.06
C LYS A 16 -26.93 2.52 -12.32
N GLN A 17 -26.04 2.39 -13.30
CA GLN A 17 -26.34 1.71 -14.56
C GLN A 17 -26.01 0.23 -14.47
N LYS A 18 -27.00 -0.63 -14.71
CA LYS A 18 -26.84 -2.08 -14.80
C LYS A 18 -26.24 -2.47 -16.15
N ILE A 19 -25.24 -3.35 -16.13
CA ILE A 19 -24.55 -3.81 -17.34
C ILE A 19 -24.90 -5.28 -17.57
N TYR A 20 -25.42 -5.57 -18.76
CA TYR A 20 -25.78 -6.92 -19.19
C TYR A 20 -24.82 -7.38 -20.29
N LEU A 21 -24.34 -8.62 -20.19
CA LEU A 21 -23.42 -9.23 -21.14
C LEU A 21 -23.96 -10.58 -21.61
N LEU A 22 -23.61 -10.99 -22.84
CA LEU A 22 -23.90 -12.36 -23.26
C LEU A 22 -23.12 -13.36 -22.40
N TYR A 23 -23.74 -14.51 -22.14
CA TYR A 23 -23.20 -15.51 -21.21
C TYR A 23 -21.80 -15.99 -21.60
N GLU A 24 -21.57 -16.20 -22.89
CA GLU A 24 -20.32 -16.72 -23.48
C GLU A 24 -19.17 -15.70 -23.51
N ILE A 25 -19.45 -14.40 -23.32
CA ILE A 25 -18.44 -13.35 -23.43
C ILE A 25 -17.83 -13.07 -22.07
N GLU A 26 -16.50 -13.06 -21.96
CA GLU A 26 -15.80 -12.66 -20.75
C GLU A 26 -15.73 -11.12 -20.66
N PRO A 27 -16.10 -10.50 -19.51
CA PRO A 27 -16.03 -9.06 -19.37
C PRO A 27 -14.57 -8.58 -19.40
N SER A 28 -14.31 -7.43 -20.02
CA SER A 28 -12.97 -6.84 -20.03
C SER A 28 -12.53 -6.46 -18.62
N LYS A 29 -11.23 -6.52 -18.30
CA LYS A 29 -10.69 -6.20 -16.96
C LYS A 29 -11.04 -4.80 -16.44
N LEU A 30 -11.38 -3.87 -17.34
CA LEU A 30 -11.81 -2.50 -17.00
C LEU A 30 -13.30 -2.41 -16.66
N LEU A 31 -14.11 -3.32 -17.22
CA LEU A 31 -15.56 -3.36 -17.05
C LEU A 31 -15.97 -4.35 -15.96
N ALA A 32 -15.24 -5.46 -15.87
CA ALA A 32 -15.24 -6.35 -14.73
C ALA A 32 -14.57 -5.57 -13.60
N ALA A 33 -15.35 -5.06 -12.66
CA ALA A 33 -14.85 -4.62 -11.36
C ALA A 33 -14.35 -5.82 -10.54
N ASN A 34 -13.53 -6.67 -11.16
CA ASN A 34 -13.07 -7.98 -10.74
C ASN A 34 -11.53 -7.98 -10.69
N THR A 35 -10.95 -6.83 -10.32
CA THR A 35 -9.61 -6.86 -9.73
C THR A 35 -9.72 -7.75 -8.50
N LEU A 36 -8.71 -8.57 -8.16
CA LEU A 36 -8.79 -9.48 -7.00
C LEU A 36 -9.26 -8.78 -5.71
N PHE A 37 -9.06 -7.47 -5.65
CA PHE A 37 -9.45 -6.63 -4.56
C PHE A 37 -10.94 -6.31 -4.56
N ALA A 38 -11.57 -6.09 -5.72
CA ALA A 38 -13.01 -5.82 -5.85
C ALA A 38 -13.77 -7.11 -6.21
N GLY A 39 -14.46 -7.71 -5.24
CA GLY A 39 -15.41 -8.79 -5.51
C GLY A 39 -16.78 -8.24 -5.93
N GLU A 40 -17.79 -9.12 -5.99
CA GLU A 40 -19.20 -8.75 -6.27
C GLU A 40 -19.76 -7.70 -5.28
N ALA A 41 -19.17 -7.59 -4.09
CA ALA A 41 -19.56 -6.67 -3.01
C ALA A 41 -18.63 -5.44 -2.83
N GLY A 42 -17.63 -5.27 -3.70
CA GLY A 42 -16.63 -4.20 -3.58
C GLY A 42 -15.29 -4.65 -2.99
N VAL A 43 -14.44 -3.70 -2.61
CA VAL A 43 -13.06 -3.98 -2.22
C VAL A 43 -12.95 -4.60 -0.83
N ASP A 44 -12.39 -5.81 -0.71
CA ASP A 44 -12.14 -6.46 0.58
C ASP A 44 -10.89 -5.85 1.25
N GLY A 45 -11.13 -4.91 2.16
CA GLY A 45 -10.06 -4.21 2.89
C GLY A 45 -9.26 -5.11 3.83
N GLU A 46 -9.86 -6.16 4.40
CA GLU A 46 -9.15 -7.08 5.31
C GLU A 46 -8.20 -7.98 4.51
N PHE A 47 -8.65 -8.47 3.36
CA PHE A 47 -7.82 -9.23 2.43
C PHE A 47 -6.63 -8.40 1.94
N VAL A 48 -6.87 -7.15 1.53
CA VAL A 48 -5.80 -6.22 1.12
C VAL A 48 -4.80 -5.98 2.25
N ALA A 49 -5.28 -5.77 3.48
CA ALA A 49 -4.42 -5.55 4.65
C ALA A 49 -3.57 -6.79 4.99
N MET A 50 -4.13 -7.99 4.85
CA MET A 50 -3.42 -9.26 5.03
C MET A 50 -2.32 -9.42 3.98
N LEU A 51 -2.62 -9.20 2.69
CA LEU A 51 -1.63 -9.24 1.60
C LEU A 51 -0.51 -8.22 1.81
N ARG A 52 -0.87 -6.99 2.19
CA ARG A 52 0.07 -5.92 2.50
C ARG A 52 1.04 -6.35 3.60
N THR A 53 0.52 -6.95 4.67
CA THR A 53 1.32 -7.43 5.81
C THR A 53 2.24 -8.57 5.39
N ALA A 54 1.76 -9.52 4.59
CA ALA A 54 2.55 -10.64 4.09
C ALA A 54 3.71 -10.16 3.20
N CYS A 55 3.44 -9.25 2.25
CA CYS A 55 4.46 -8.67 1.38
C CYS A 55 5.53 -7.92 2.19
N LEU A 56 5.11 -7.08 3.15
CA LEU A 56 6.04 -6.33 4.00
C LEU A 56 6.91 -7.26 4.84
N LYS A 57 6.32 -8.29 5.46
CA LYS A 57 7.05 -9.26 6.26
C LYS A 57 8.11 -9.98 5.43
N TYR A 58 7.77 -10.43 4.22
CA TYR A 58 8.73 -11.08 3.34
C TYR A 58 9.93 -10.19 3.01
N ILE A 59 9.68 -8.93 2.66
CA ILE A 59 10.76 -7.98 2.31
C ILE A 59 11.58 -7.62 3.56
N GLN A 60 10.96 -7.54 4.75
CA GLN A 60 11.66 -7.34 6.02
C GLN A 60 12.59 -8.50 6.35
N ASP A 61 12.09 -9.73 6.30
CA ASP A 61 12.88 -10.93 6.55
C ASP A 61 14.06 -11.02 5.56
N LYS A 62 13.82 -10.68 4.28
CA LYS A 62 14.89 -10.63 3.25
C LYS A 62 15.94 -9.56 3.53
N ALA A 63 15.54 -8.38 3.99
CA ALA A 63 16.46 -7.31 4.38
C ALA A 63 17.26 -7.67 5.65
N GLU A 64 16.67 -8.40 6.59
CA GLU A 64 17.35 -8.91 7.77
C GLU A 64 18.43 -9.92 7.39
N VAL A 65 18.12 -10.89 6.52
CA VAL A 65 19.11 -11.84 6.01
C VAL A 65 20.25 -11.12 5.27
N ALA A 66 19.92 -10.14 4.44
CA ALA A 66 20.92 -9.32 3.74
C ALA A 66 21.79 -8.50 4.69
N SER A 67 21.30 -8.16 5.89
CA SER A 67 22.03 -7.34 6.87
C SER A 67 23.35 -7.96 7.33
N HIS A 68 23.46 -9.29 7.29
CA HIS A 68 24.67 -10.05 7.62
C HIS A 68 25.77 -9.97 6.56
N ILE A 69 25.48 -9.41 5.37
CA ILE A 69 26.47 -9.24 4.31
C ILE A 69 27.34 -8.02 4.61
N LEU A 70 28.66 -8.25 4.63
CA LEU A 70 29.66 -7.22 4.95
C LEU A 70 29.78 -6.16 3.87
N ASP A 71 29.74 -6.55 2.59
CA ASP A 71 29.84 -5.62 1.47
C ASP A 71 28.56 -4.79 1.32
N PRO A 72 28.62 -3.44 1.44
CA PRO A 72 27.43 -2.59 1.38
C PRO A 72 26.67 -2.68 0.05
N LEU A 73 27.37 -2.90 -1.06
CA LEU A 73 26.75 -2.98 -2.38
C LEU A 73 26.03 -4.33 -2.57
N ALA A 74 26.69 -5.43 -2.24
CA ALA A 74 26.08 -6.76 -2.23
C ALA A 74 24.91 -6.85 -1.23
N ARG A 75 25.03 -6.25 -0.05
CA ARG A 75 23.92 -6.12 0.92
C ARG A 75 22.73 -5.38 0.32
N ARG A 76 22.98 -4.25 -0.34
CA ARG A 76 21.90 -3.49 -0.99
C ARG A 76 21.21 -4.33 -2.07
N ASN A 77 21.98 -4.98 -2.93
CA ASN A 77 21.44 -5.75 -4.06
C ASN A 77 20.65 -6.98 -3.59
N SER A 78 21.12 -7.67 -2.56
CA SER A 78 20.43 -8.84 -1.97
C SER A 78 19.15 -8.49 -1.19
N SER A 79 19.00 -7.23 -0.76
CA SER A 79 17.78 -6.76 -0.08
C SER A 79 16.59 -6.57 -1.04
N TYR A 80 16.80 -6.60 -2.36
CA TYR A 80 15.72 -6.46 -3.34
C TYR A 80 14.98 -7.78 -3.58
N ALA A 81 13.67 -7.68 -3.74
CA ALA A 81 12.79 -8.79 -4.11
C ALA A 81 12.05 -8.48 -5.42
N SER A 82 11.85 -9.50 -6.26
CA SER A 82 11.07 -9.36 -7.49
C SER A 82 9.59 -9.65 -7.26
N VAL A 83 8.74 -9.17 -8.17
CA VAL A 83 7.30 -9.49 -8.16
C VAL A 83 7.07 -11.00 -8.23
N GLU A 84 7.83 -11.70 -9.08
CA GLU A 84 7.75 -13.15 -9.24
C GLU A 84 8.08 -13.91 -7.95
N GLU A 85 9.10 -13.45 -7.22
CA GLU A 85 9.52 -14.07 -5.97
C GLU A 85 8.44 -13.93 -4.89
N LEU A 86 7.82 -12.75 -4.77
CA LEU A 86 6.71 -12.54 -3.85
C LEU A 86 5.44 -13.30 -4.27
N HIS A 87 5.12 -13.32 -5.56
CA HIS A 87 3.98 -14.07 -6.08
C HIS A 87 4.12 -15.57 -5.76
N ARG A 88 5.33 -16.13 -5.95
CA ARG A 88 5.65 -17.51 -5.56
C ARG A 88 5.56 -17.70 -4.05
N PHE A 89 6.06 -16.77 -3.23
CA PHE A 89 5.95 -16.83 -1.78
C PHE A 89 4.49 -16.89 -1.31
N ILE A 90 3.64 -15.99 -1.80
CA ILE A 90 2.21 -15.93 -1.46
C ILE A 90 1.49 -17.20 -1.92
N SER A 91 1.78 -17.67 -3.12
CA SER A 91 1.19 -18.89 -3.69
C SER A 91 1.57 -20.13 -2.88
N ASN A 92 2.85 -20.25 -2.49
CA ASN A 92 3.36 -21.38 -1.72
C ASN A 92 2.84 -21.38 -0.28
N ALA A 93 2.71 -20.20 0.33
CA ALA A 93 2.16 -20.05 1.67
C ALA A 93 0.64 -20.28 1.71
N LYS A 94 -0.03 -20.44 0.55
CA LYS A 94 -1.48 -20.64 0.41
C LYS A 94 -2.29 -19.61 1.21
N LEU A 95 -1.81 -18.37 1.24
CA LEU A 95 -2.45 -17.27 1.98
C LEU A 95 -3.79 -16.86 1.35
N CYS A 96 -3.97 -17.17 0.06
CA CYS A 96 -5.15 -16.81 -0.71
C CYS A 96 -5.87 -18.08 -1.16
N THR A 97 -7.19 -18.11 -0.98
CA THR A 97 -8.08 -19.11 -1.60
C THR A 97 -8.39 -18.75 -3.06
N VAL A 98 -8.28 -17.47 -3.41
CA VAL A 98 -8.50 -16.91 -4.75
C VAL A 98 -7.19 -16.94 -5.56
N PRO A 99 -7.22 -17.27 -6.85
CA PRO A 99 -6.03 -17.23 -7.70
C PRO A 99 -5.51 -15.80 -7.84
N LEU A 100 -4.30 -15.53 -7.35
CA LEU A 100 -3.62 -14.24 -7.45
C LEU A 100 -2.72 -14.20 -8.69
N THR A 101 -2.76 -13.13 -9.49
CA THR A 101 -1.83 -12.96 -10.62
C THR A 101 -0.61 -12.11 -10.23
N GLN A 102 0.43 -12.10 -11.07
CA GLN A 102 1.61 -11.27 -10.82
C GLN A 102 1.28 -9.77 -10.87
N ASP A 103 0.34 -9.35 -11.72
CA ASP A 103 -0.12 -7.97 -11.83
C ASP A 103 -0.81 -7.49 -10.54
N ASP A 104 -1.57 -8.37 -9.87
CA ASP A 104 -2.22 -8.05 -8.61
C ASP A 104 -1.19 -7.85 -7.49
N VAL A 105 -0.16 -8.71 -7.44
CA VAL A 105 0.96 -8.56 -6.50
C VAL A 105 1.70 -7.25 -6.78
N LYS A 106 1.97 -6.93 -8.05
CA LYS A 106 2.60 -5.67 -8.44
C LYS A 106 1.77 -4.48 -7.97
N THR A 107 0.44 -4.53 -8.12
CA THR A 107 -0.47 -3.47 -7.67
C THR A 107 -0.37 -3.24 -6.15
N VAL A 108 -0.29 -4.31 -5.36
CA VAL A 108 -0.09 -4.21 -3.89
C VAL A 108 1.28 -3.61 -3.55
N LEU A 109 2.33 -4.02 -4.27
CA LEU A 109 3.68 -3.50 -4.08
C LEU A 109 3.80 -2.03 -4.48
N ASP A 110 3.16 -1.61 -5.57
CA ASP A 110 3.07 -0.22 -5.97
C ASP A 110 2.34 0.61 -4.91
N ALA A 111 1.24 0.10 -4.35
CA ALA A 111 0.53 0.76 -3.25
C ALA A 111 1.42 0.95 -2.00
N LEU A 112 2.24 -0.05 -1.67
CA LEU A 112 3.25 0.02 -0.59
C LEU A 112 4.41 0.97 -0.92
N MET A 113 4.77 1.12 -2.18
CA MET A 113 5.76 2.12 -2.62
C MET A 113 5.17 3.53 -2.46
N TYR A 114 3.92 3.76 -2.88
CA TYR A 114 3.27 5.05 -2.73
C TYR A 114 2.98 5.42 -1.27
N GLY A 115 2.79 4.43 -0.39
CA GLY A 115 2.72 4.62 1.06
C GLY A 115 4.06 4.99 1.71
N GLY A 116 5.17 4.85 0.98
CA GLY A 116 6.51 5.18 1.43
C GLY A 116 7.20 4.07 2.24
N GLU A 117 6.59 2.89 2.36
CA GLU A 117 7.22 1.74 3.04
C GLU A 117 8.27 1.04 2.17
N LEU A 118 8.12 1.09 0.85
CA LEU A 118 9.02 0.44 -0.11
C LEU A 118 9.65 1.45 -1.08
N GLU A 119 10.82 1.09 -1.60
CA GLU A 119 11.39 1.70 -2.79
C GLU A 119 11.44 0.69 -3.94
N MET A 120 11.31 1.19 -5.18
CA MET A 120 11.32 0.40 -6.39
C MET A 120 12.54 0.74 -7.24
N LYS A 121 13.15 -0.28 -7.83
CA LYS A 121 14.15 -0.17 -8.89
C LYS A 121 13.64 -0.91 -10.13
N GLN A 122 13.73 -0.26 -11.28
CA GLN A 122 13.51 -0.91 -12.56
C GLN A 122 14.85 -1.48 -13.04
N SER A 123 14.92 -2.79 -13.26
CA SER A 123 16.00 -3.40 -14.01
C SER A 123 15.55 -3.58 -15.45
N ALA A 124 16.29 -2.97 -16.37
CA ALA A 124 16.27 -3.43 -17.75
C ALA A 124 16.95 -4.80 -17.77
N ALA A 125 16.26 -5.82 -18.26
CA ALA A 125 16.96 -7.01 -18.70
C ALA A 125 17.88 -6.55 -19.86
N VAL A 126 19.17 -6.40 -19.59
CA VAL A 126 20.15 -6.26 -20.67
C VAL A 126 20.15 -7.62 -21.35
N SER A 127 19.42 -7.75 -22.45
CA SER A 127 19.62 -8.84 -23.39
C SER A 127 21.10 -8.78 -23.79
N LEU A 128 21.89 -9.72 -23.28
CA LEU A 128 23.29 -9.91 -23.68
C LEU A 128 23.42 -10.35 -25.15
N ASN A 129 22.30 -10.52 -25.84
CA ASN A 129 22.20 -10.81 -27.25
C ASN A 129 21.60 -9.58 -27.92
N GLY A 130 22.41 -8.84 -28.66
CA GLY A 130 22.06 -7.58 -29.35
C GLY A 130 21.10 -7.77 -30.52
N GLU A 131 19.95 -8.40 -30.29
CA GLU A 131 18.84 -8.41 -31.23
C GLU A 131 17.85 -7.31 -30.85
N VAL A 132 17.77 -6.32 -31.74
CA VAL A 132 16.78 -5.24 -31.72
C VAL A 132 15.41 -5.89 -31.87
N THR A 133 14.72 -6.10 -30.75
CA THR A 133 13.28 -6.39 -30.75
C THR A 133 12.53 -5.08 -30.57
N ASP A 134 11.41 -4.96 -31.28
CA ASP A 134 10.62 -3.74 -31.49
C ASP A 134 10.42 -2.88 -30.22
N PRO A 135 10.40 -1.54 -30.34
CA PRO A 135 10.31 -0.60 -29.22
C PRO A 135 8.95 -0.58 -28.51
N ASN A 136 8.05 -1.54 -28.78
CA ASN A 136 6.66 -1.52 -28.33
C ASN A 136 6.25 -2.76 -27.52
N VAL A 137 7.21 -3.46 -26.91
CA VAL A 137 6.93 -4.56 -25.98
C VAL A 137 7.45 -4.20 -24.60
N ASP A 138 6.53 -4.02 -23.66
CA ASP A 138 6.80 -3.74 -22.24
C ASP A 138 7.42 -4.95 -21.48
N ASP A 139 7.75 -6.04 -22.21
CA ASP A 139 8.08 -7.39 -21.69
C ASP A 139 9.44 -7.54 -21.00
N THR A 140 10.31 -6.53 -20.99
CA THR A 140 11.69 -6.69 -20.46
C THR A 140 12.01 -5.84 -19.23
N LYS A 141 10.99 -5.19 -18.65
CA LYS A 141 11.14 -4.38 -17.44
C LYS A 141 10.82 -5.22 -16.21
N SER A 142 11.87 -5.64 -15.50
CA SER A 142 11.70 -6.29 -14.19
C SER A 142 11.68 -5.22 -13.10
N PHE A 143 10.65 -5.28 -12.24
CA PHE A 143 10.53 -4.40 -11.08
C PHE A 143 11.02 -5.11 -9.83
N LEU A 144 11.91 -4.44 -9.10
CA LEU A 144 12.50 -4.92 -7.86
C LEU A 144 12.14 -3.97 -6.73
N TYR A 145 11.75 -4.52 -5.59
CA TYR A 145 11.30 -3.76 -4.42
C TYR A 145 12.20 -4.06 -3.22
N ARG A 146 12.50 -3.06 -2.41
CA ARG A 146 13.08 -3.26 -1.07
C ARG A 146 12.44 -2.31 -0.08
N LEU A 147 12.71 -2.53 1.21
CA LEU A 147 12.33 -1.57 2.24
C LEU A 147 12.91 -0.19 1.95
N ALA A 148 12.05 0.82 2.02
CA ALA A 148 12.50 2.20 1.98
C ALA A 148 13.42 2.48 3.18
N PRO A 149 14.52 3.22 2.99
CA PRO A 149 15.28 3.74 4.13
C PRO A 149 14.33 4.57 4.99
N ARG A 150 14.42 4.43 6.32
CA ARG A 150 13.54 5.15 7.26
C ARG A 150 13.56 6.64 6.90
N THR A 151 12.43 7.15 6.41
CA THR A 151 12.24 8.59 6.29
C THR A 151 12.39 9.20 7.67
N PRO A 152 13.00 10.39 7.80
CA PRO A 152 13.10 11.05 9.10
C PRO A 152 11.69 11.15 9.71
N SER A 153 11.61 11.00 11.04
CA SER A 153 10.33 11.06 11.75
C SER A 153 9.56 12.31 11.33
N LEU A 154 8.23 12.21 11.31
CA LEU A 154 7.27 13.32 11.22
C LEU A 154 7.91 14.64 11.65
N ALA A 155 7.98 15.60 10.72
CA ALA A 155 8.61 16.90 10.96
C ALA A 155 8.06 17.49 12.26
N PHE A 156 8.91 18.14 13.08
CA PHE A 156 8.48 18.65 14.39
C PHE A 156 7.19 19.48 14.34
N LEU A 157 6.96 20.15 13.22
CA LEU A 157 5.76 20.89 12.90
C LEU A 157 4.47 20.04 12.92
N SER A 158 4.48 18.79 12.48
CA SER A 158 3.30 17.92 12.50
C SER A 158 2.90 17.48 13.92
N ARG A 159 3.77 17.70 14.92
CA ARG A 159 3.44 17.50 16.33
C ARG A 159 2.62 18.65 16.91
N ILE A 160 2.56 19.78 16.21
CA ILE A 160 1.82 20.95 16.65
C ILE A 160 0.41 20.86 16.04
N PRO A 161 -0.68 20.92 16.82
CA PRO A 161 -2.04 20.78 16.31
C PRO A 161 -2.44 21.89 15.33
N CYS A 162 -1.81 23.06 15.42
CA CYS A 162 -1.88 24.13 14.43
C CYS A 162 -1.60 23.60 13.00
N ILE A 163 -0.80 22.52 12.90
CA ILE A 163 -0.39 21.63 11.80
C ILE A 163 -1.50 21.09 10.89
N ILE A 164 -2.57 20.73 11.57
CA ILE A 164 -3.59 19.81 11.05
C ILE A 164 -5.00 20.40 11.19
N THR A 165 -5.14 21.48 11.97
CA THR A 165 -6.42 22.16 12.16
C THR A 165 -6.97 22.76 10.87
N LEU A 166 -8.18 22.34 10.49
CA LEU A 166 -8.92 22.84 9.32
C LEU A 166 -9.20 24.35 9.37
N GLY A 167 -9.12 24.96 10.56
CA GLY A 167 -9.34 26.38 10.80
C GLY A 167 -8.11 27.28 10.70
N ARG A 168 -6.89 26.75 10.44
CA ARG A 168 -5.63 27.54 10.54
C ARG A 168 -5.70 28.89 9.84
N LYS A 169 -6.15 28.92 8.58
CA LYS A 169 -6.18 30.16 7.77
C LYS A 169 -7.11 31.24 8.32
N ARG A 170 -8.06 30.86 9.18
CA ARG A 170 -9.04 31.76 9.81
C ARG A 170 -8.69 32.08 11.27
N SER A 171 -7.65 31.47 11.81
CA SER A 171 -7.20 31.71 13.18
C SER A 171 -6.53 33.08 13.30
N ARG A 172 -7.08 33.96 14.14
CA ARG A 172 -6.53 35.30 14.43
C ARG A 172 -6.72 35.65 15.90
N THR A 173 -5.79 36.42 16.45
CA THR A 173 -5.91 36.96 17.81
C THR A 173 -7.17 37.84 17.91
N GLY A 174 -8.06 37.54 18.86
CA GLY A 174 -9.32 38.26 19.08
C GLY A 174 -10.45 37.93 18.08
N GLY A 175 -10.25 36.97 17.17
CA GLY A 175 -11.30 36.50 16.26
C GLY A 175 -12.14 35.35 16.83
N VAL A 176 -13.20 34.97 16.10
CA VAL A 176 -14.08 33.83 16.44
C VAL A 176 -13.31 32.51 16.54
N VAL A 177 -12.30 32.34 15.68
CA VAL A 177 -11.31 31.26 15.79
C VAL A 177 -10.01 31.90 16.27
N CYS A 178 -9.64 31.66 17.52
CA CYS A 178 -8.47 32.24 18.17
C CYS A 178 -7.62 31.14 18.83
N PRO A 179 -6.28 31.22 18.77
CA PRO A 179 -5.41 30.24 19.44
C PRO A 179 -5.69 30.11 20.94
N ALA A 180 -5.95 31.22 21.63
CA ALA A 180 -6.17 31.24 23.08
C ALA A 180 -7.47 30.51 23.53
N GLY A 181 -8.46 30.42 22.65
CA GLY A 181 -9.74 29.73 22.91
C GLY A 181 -9.95 28.49 22.06
N CYS A 182 -8.87 27.93 21.48
CA CYS A 182 -8.99 26.82 20.53
C CYS A 182 -9.22 25.49 21.27
N PRO A 183 -10.36 24.80 21.07
CA PRO A 183 -10.65 23.54 21.76
C PRO A 183 -9.68 22.43 21.36
N TYR A 184 -9.19 22.43 20.11
CA TYR A 184 -8.19 21.48 19.65
C TYR A 184 -6.82 21.67 20.31
N PHE A 185 -6.44 22.93 20.58
CA PHE A 185 -5.18 23.23 21.25
C PHE A 185 -5.26 22.89 22.74
N ALA A 186 -6.37 23.21 23.40
CA ALA A 186 -6.63 22.82 24.78
C ALA A 186 -6.59 21.29 24.97
N ALA A 187 -7.36 20.55 24.16
CA ALA A 187 -7.38 19.09 24.22
C ALA A 187 -6.00 18.45 23.96
N PHE A 188 -5.20 19.05 23.06
CA PHE A 188 -3.83 18.61 22.81
C PHE A 188 -2.92 18.78 24.05
N LEU A 189 -3.01 19.93 24.73
CA LEU A 189 -2.24 20.16 25.96
C LEU A 189 -2.69 19.25 27.12
N ASP A 190 -3.99 18.96 27.20
CA ASP A 190 -4.54 18.07 28.22
C ASP A 190 -4.04 16.63 28.06
N THR A 191 -3.86 16.16 26.82
CA THR A 191 -3.31 14.82 26.55
C THR A 191 -1.86 14.65 27.00
N GLU A 192 -1.00 15.68 26.89
CA GLU A 192 0.40 15.57 27.34
C GLU A 192 0.50 15.45 28.87
N ASN A 193 -0.39 16.10 29.61
CA ASN A 193 -0.41 16.08 31.08
C ASN A 193 -0.83 14.73 31.70
N SER A 194 -1.40 13.83 30.91
CA SER A 194 -1.84 12.50 31.37
C SER A 194 -0.77 11.40 31.27
N SER A 195 0.41 11.70 30.69
CA SER A 195 1.48 10.73 30.45
C SER A 195 2.61 10.71 31.50
N VAL A 196 2.44 11.35 32.66
CA VAL A 196 3.39 11.22 33.77
C VAL A 196 2.85 10.21 34.79
N PRO A 197 3.32 8.94 34.81
CA PRO A 197 3.13 8.10 35.98
C PRO A 197 3.90 8.76 37.13
N ASN A 198 3.16 9.24 38.13
CA ASN A 198 3.69 9.83 39.35
C ASN A 198 4.38 8.73 40.18
N ALA A 199 5.63 8.41 39.82
CA ALA A 199 6.52 7.63 40.66
C ALA A 199 7.06 8.55 41.76
N ASN A 200 6.25 8.75 42.81
CA ASN A 200 6.68 9.04 44.18
C ASN A 200 5.44 9.13 45.09
N LYS A 201 4.92 7.97 45.48
CA LYS A 201 4.27 7.81 46.78
C LYS A 201 5.21 6.99 47.65
N THR A 202 6.03 7.69 48.43
CA THR A 202 6.66 7.15 49.63
C THR A 202 5.55 6.71 50.57
N ASN A 203 5.45 5.41 50.81
CA ASN A 203 4.69 4.85 51.93
C ASN A 203 5.43 5.14 53.24
N GLU A 204 4.60 5.24 54.27
CA GLU A 204 4.88 5.45 55.70
C GLU A 204 6.11 4.72 56.27
#